data_AF-A0A1D6GI31-F1
#
_entry.id   AF-A0A1D6GI31-F1
#
_cell.length_a   1.000
_cell.length_b   1.000
_cell.length_c   1.000
_cell.angle_alpha   90.00
_cell.angle_beta   90.00
_cell.angle_gamma   90.00
#
_symmetry.space_group_name_H-M   'P 1'
#
loop_
_entity.id
_entity.type
_entity.pdbx_description
1 polymer ?
#
loop_
_entity_poly.entity_id
_entity_poly.type
_entity_poly.pdbx_seq_one_letter_code
_entity_poly.pdbx_strand_id
1 'polypeptide(L)'
;MDVQQLHSLFDVAVQNNLTSLICHYITDVCLDENAVSSDPLLAFLLDEVVIKDWCKRAVNVLITEIGVIYRSGLETMRSRLSQLQKFATQLAGIYSILEVMVSSFNEAVSAHVNDLHQLIENTLKAKQHLEAMIWCIRHRFIQDICSRYTDHTSWSSDVIQRKAYAEERKWPGFSDKGSDINEANQTTLFIEQALQNLGIEQNYRDKEEDITITCLQNEQSSSMFCSTITTDHCSIDRYPFKNLREAVDVLFLHGASDMVIAKQAILLYYLFDRHWSRPDSEWRYLVDDFATTFGITNRTLLECLVFCLLDDHSSEALKEACSLLPKIFSKETHPKIAQVLLERQRPDMALLVLKCTGRDSFSATENFEKDGISSLSEAVTAVRVRIECGLLTEAFMYHRSYCSKVKEQHSANMTHTEDAFEGSWIYHVEMMMVEFCTICIERNLSKRNWKMPLKRLLQKLEQLLNGEKVWLLNALTCFQRFRERM
;
A
#
# COMPACT_ATOMS: atom_id res chain seq x y z
N MET A 1 7.05 47.97 -13.51
CA MET A 1 7.47 46.57 -13.75
C MET A 1 6.30 45.91 -14.45
N ASP A 2 6.51 45.22 -15.56
CA ASP A 2 5.43 44.47 -16.21
C ASP A 2 5.32 43.07 -15.60
N VAL A 3 4.12 42.50 -15.53
CA VAL A 3 3.86 41.12 -15.08
C VAL A 3 4.72 40.13 -15.86
N GLN A 4 4.90 40.35 -17.17
CA GLN A 4 5.76 39.51 -18.02
C GLN A 4 7.25 39.58 -17.61
N GLN A 5 7.72 40.72 -17.11
CA GLN A 5 9.11 40.89 -16.64
C GLN A 5 9.34 40.14 -15.33
N LEU A 6 8.35 40.18 -14.42
CA LEU A 6 8.40 39.42 -13.17
C LEU A 6 8.40 37.91 -13.43
N HIS A 7 7.52 37.43 -14.32
CA HIS A 7 7.49 36.02 -14.73
C HIS A 7 8.79 35.58 -15.40
N SER A 8 9.39 36.42 -16.25
CA SER A 8 10.70 36.14 -16.85
C SER A 8 11.83 36.06 -15.82
N LEU A 9 11.77 36.88 -14.75
CA LEU A 9 12.71 36.81 -13.63
C LEU A 9 12.53 35.50 -12.84
N PHE A 10 11.30 35.08 -12.59
CA PHE A 10 11.00 33.81 -11.92
C PHE A 10 11.45 32.59 -12.73
N ASP A 11 11.25 32.60 -14.06
CA ASP A 11 11.74 31.55 -14.96
C ASP A 11 13.28 31.43 -14.87
N VAL A 12 14.00 32.55 -14.91
CA VAL A 12 15.47 32.57 -14.75
C VAL A 12 15.89 32.10 -13.36
N ALA A 13 15.16 32.47 -12.30
CA ALA A 13 15.46 32.03 -10.93
C ALA A 13 15.30 30.51 -10.79
N VAL A 14 14.19 29.92 -11.26
CA VAL A 14 13.98 28.46 -11.27
C VAL A 14 15.03 27.74 -12.12
N GLN A 15 15.36 28.26 -13.30
CA GLN A 15 16.40 27.68 -14.16
C GLN A 15 17.79 27.62 -13.51
N ASN A 16 18.09 28.52 -12.57
CA ASN A 16 19.35 28.57 -11.83
C ASN A 16 19.25 28.03 -10.39
N ASN A 17 18.14 27.35 -10.04
CA ASN A 17 17.89 26.78 -8.71
C ASN A 17 17.91 27.84 -7.57
N LEU A 18 17.42 29.05 -7.86
CA LEU A 18 17.29 30.18 -6.94
C LEU A 18 15.84 30.33 -6.44
N THR A 19 15.15 29.23 -6.15
CA THR A 19 13.72 29.24 -5.79
C THR A 19 13.42 29.97 -4.49
N SER A 20 14.40 30.05 -3.57
CA SER A 20 14.30 30.85 -2.34
C SER A 20 14.02 32.34 -2.60
N LEU A 21 14.45 32.89 -3.74
CA LEU A 21 14.11 34.26 -4.13
C LEU A 21 12.60 34.45 -4.33
N ILE A 22 11.94 33.44 -4.87
CA ILE A 22 10.49 33.44 -5.12
C ILE A 22 9.74 33.13 -3.82
N CYS A 23 10.27 32.25 -2.97
CA CYS A 23 9.74 32.04 -1.61
C CYS A 23 9.78 33.33 -0.78
N HIS A 24 10.87 34.09 -0.80
CA HIS A 24 10.95 35.39 -0.13
C HIS A 24 10.00 36.42 -0.76
N TYR A 25 9.79 36.39 -2.07
CA TYR A 25 8.78 37.24 -2.72
C TYR A 25 7.36 36.92 -2.20
N ILE A 26 7.02 35.64 -2.02
CA ILE A 26 5.75 35.27 -1.38
C ILE A 26 5.66 35.87 0.03
N THR A 27 6.65 35.60 0.89
CA THR A 27 6.58 35.99 2.31
C THR A 27 6.67 37.48 2.56
N ASP A 28 7.50 38.19 1.80
CA ASP A 28 7.87 39.58 2.08
C ASP A 28 7.09 40.60 1.23
N VAL A 29 6.42 40.15 0.17
CA VAL A 29 5.67 41.01 -0.77
C VAL A 29 4.20 40.62 -0.88
N CYS A 30 3.87 39.33 -0.99
CA CYS A 30 2.47 38.89 -1.13
C CYS A 30 1.72 38.71 0.19
N LEU A 31 2.41 38.47 1.30
CA LEU A 31 1.80 38.29 2.62
C LEU A 31 1.91 39.51 3.54
N ASP A 32 2.43 40.65 3.06
CA ASP A 32 2.44 41.88 3.85
C ASP A 32 1.04 42.52 3.86
N GLU A 33 0.30 42.32 4.95
CA GLU A 33 -1.02 42.93 5.18
C GLU A 33 -1.04 44.48 5.06
N ASN A 34 0.13 45.13 5.13
CA ASN A 34 0.27 46.58 4.99
C ASN A 34 0.54 47.03 3.53
N ALA A 35 0.88 46.10 2.64
CA ALA A 35 1.20 46.38 1.24
C ALA A 35 -0.09 46.46 0.41
N VAL A 36 -0.75 47.62 0.42
CA VAL A 36 -1.97 47.88 -0.37
C VAL A 36 -1.75 48.99 -1.38
N SER A 37 -2.19 48.76 -2.62
CA SER A 37 -2.10 49.71 -3.74
C SER A 37 -3.47 50.06 -4.31
N SER A 38 -3.65 51.33 -4.71
CA SER A 38 -4.82 51.78 -5.50
C SER A 38 -4.63 51.66 -7.02
N ASP A 39 -3.40 51.43 -7.50
CA ASP A 39 -3.13 51.02 -8.88
C ASP A 39 -3.44 49.53 -9.03
N PRO A 40 -4.38 49.12 -9.91
CA PRO A 40 -4.73 47.72 -10.14
C PRO A 40 -3.55 46.84 -10.58
N LEU A 41 -2.58 47.38 -11.33
CA LEU A 41 -1.41 46.61 -11.75
C LEU A 41 -0.53 46.26 -10.55
N LEU A 42 -0.24 47.27 -9.72
CA LEU A 42 0.58 47.08 -8.53
C LEU A 42 -0.15 46.23 -7.48
N ALA A 43 -1.48 46.38 -7.33
CA ALA A 43 -2.29 45.51 -6.48
C ALA A 43 -2.20 44.04 -6.95
N PHE A 44 -2.29 43.77 -8.25
CA PHE A 44 -2.13 42.43 -8.81
C PHE A 44 -0.71 41.85 -8.65
N LEU A 45 0.34 42.69 -8.65
CA LEU A 45 1.71 42.23 -8.39
C LEU A 45 1.94 41.84 -6.92
N LEU A 46 1.19 42.47 -6.01
CA LEU A 46 1.17 42.14 -4.58
C LEU A 46 0.27 40.91 -4.28
N ASP A 47 -0.56 40.49 -5.24
CA ASP A 47 -1.49 39.36 -5.08
C ASP A 47 -0.82 38.01 -5.39
N GLU A 48 -0.99 37.02 -4.51
CA GLU A 48 -0.52 35.64 -4.66
C GLU A 48 -0.95 34.95 -5.97
N VAL A 49 -2.07 35.39 -6.57
CA VAL A 49 -2.57 34.92 -7.87
C VAL A 49 -1.52 35.08 -8.98
N VAL A 50 -0.67 36.12 -8.95
CA VAL A 50 0.37 36.32 -9.97
C VAL A 50 1.41 35.19 -9.99
N ILE A 51 1.60 34.54 -8.84
CA ILE A 51 2.52 33.42 -8.64
C ILE A 51 1.83 32.11 -8.97
N LYS A 52 0.56 31.92 -8.57
CA LYS A 52 -0.27 30.76 -8.94
C LYS A 52 -0.35 30.59 -10.47
N ASP A 53 -0.64 31.67 -11.20
CA ASP A 53 -0.72 31.68 -12.67
C ASP A 53 0.64 31.46 -13.37
N TRP A 54 1.72 31.91 -12.73
CA TRP A 54 3.07 31.60 -13.20
C TRP A 54 3.44 30.13 -12.98
N CYS A 55 3.25 29.60 -11.77
CA CYS A 55 3.48 28.18 -11.46
C CYS A 55 2.68 27.27 -12.41
N LYS A 56 1.38 27.57 -12.62
CA LYS A 56 0.52 26.81 -13.55
C LYS A 56 1.05 26.80 -14.99
N ARG A 57 1.58 27.93 -15.49
CA ARG A 57 2.24 27.94 -16.82
C ARG A 57 3.58 27.23 -16.82
N ALA A 58 4.44 27.47 -15.83
CA ALA A 58 5.78 26.87 -15.75
C ALA A 58 5.69 25.34 -15.72
N VAL A 59 4.81 24.77 -14.89
CA VAL A 59 4.55 23.33 -14.81
C VAL A 59 4.04 22.78 -16.15
N ASN A 60 3.06 23.44 -16.78
CA ASN A 60 2.52 23.00 -18.08
C ASN A 60 3.56 23.05 -19.21
N VAL A 61 4.44 24.06 -19.24
CA VAL A 61 5.55 24.14 -20.21
C VAL A 61 6.53 22.99 -19.98
N LEU A 62 6.98 22.76 -18.75
CA LEU A 62 7.89 21.67 -18.41
C LEU A 62 7.31 20.30 -18.76
N ILE A 63 6.07 20.02 -18.38
CA ILE A 63 5.36 18.79 -18.71
C ILE A 63 5.28 18.59 -20.24
N THR A 64 4.95 19.64 -20.99
CA THR A 64 4.91 19.59 -22.46
C THR A 64 6.27 19.26 -23.07
N GLU A 65 7.35 19.91 -22.60
CA GLU A 65 8.72 19.65 -23.08
C GLU A 65 9.21 18.24 -22.73
N ILE A 66 8.93 17.75 -21.51
CA ILE A 66 9.20 16.38 -21.09
C ILE A 66 8.46 15.39 -22.01
N GLY A 67 7.17 15.62 -22.27
CA GLY A 67 6.34 14.78 -23.16
C GLY A 67 6.88 14.73 -24.60
N VAL A 68 7.39 15.84 -25.13
CA VAL A 68 8.07 15.87 -26.45
C VAL A 68 9.33 15.01 -26.44
N ILE A 69 10.13 15.05 -25.37
CA ILE A 69 11.32 14.19 -25.23
C ILE A 69 10.90 12.72 -25.13
N TYR A 70 9.84 12.39 -24.38
CA TYR A 70 9.34 11.01 -24.26
C TYR A 70 8.79 10.43 -25.56
N ARG A 71 8.22 11.24 -26.46
CA ARG A 71 7.79 10.79 -27.79
C ARG A 71 8.94 10.63 -28.80
N SER A 72 10.15 11.11 -28.47
CA SER A 72 11.30 11.11 -29.40
C SER A 72 12.18 9.85 -29.40
N GLY A 73 11.80 8.82 -28.63
CA GLY A 73 12.48 7.52 -28.58
C GLY A 73 13.72 7.45 -27.66
N LEU A 74 14.13 6.23 -27.33
CA LEU A 74 15.13 5.95 -26.27
C LEU A 74 16.49 6.66 -26.49
N GLU A 75 17.05 6.62 -27.70
CA GLU A 75 18.34 7.25 -27.99
C GLU A 75 18.30 8.77 -27.81
N THR A 76 17.18 9.40 -28.18
CA THR A 76 16.96 10.83 -27.99
C THR A 76 16.76 11.17 -26.51
N MET A 77 16.00 10.37 -25.77
CA MET A 77 15.88 10.51 -24.31
C MET A 77 17.25 10.42 -23.61
N ARG A 78 18.10 9.46 -24.02
CA ARG A 78 19.44 9.28 -23.44
C ARG A 78 20.37 10.45 -23.77
N SER A 79 20.31 11.00 -24.99
CA SER A 79 21.10 12.20 -25.35
C SER A 79 20.66 13.46 -24.59
N ARG A 80 19.39 13.53 -24.16
CA ARG A 80 18.82 14.63 -23.37
C ARG A 80 18.74 14.35 -21.86
N LEU A 81 19.42 13.34 -21.35
CA LEU A 81 19.32 12.95 -19.93
C LEU A 81 19.68 14.10 -18.96
N SER A 82 20.68 14.91 -19.31
CA SER A 82 21.06 16.10 -18.52
C SER A 82 20.02 17.23 -18.57
N GLN A 83 19.20 17.31 -19.63
CA GLN A 83 18.06 18.22 -19.71
C GLN A 83 16.91 17.72 -18.83
N LEU A 84 16.62 16.41 -18.87
CA LEU A 84 15.61 15.78 -18.00
C LEU A 84 15.96 15.95 -16.51
N GLN A 85 17.24 15.80 -16.14
CA GLN A 85 17.71 16.07 -14.78
C GLN A 85 17.48 17.54 -14.35
N LYS A 86 17.69 18.51 -15.25
CA LYS A 86 17.36 19.92 -14.98
C LYS A 86 15.87 20.12 -14.77
N PHE A 87 15.02 19.52 -15.61
CA PHE A 87 13.57 19.59 -15.43
C PHE A 87 13.11 19.00 -14.09
N ALA A 88 13.73 17.91 -13.61
CA ALA A 88 13.44 17.36 -12.28
C ALA A 88 13.79 18.36 -11.17
N THR A 89 14.95 19.03 -11.23
CA THR A 89 15.30 20.09 -10.27
C THR A 89 14.36 21.29 -10.34
N GLN A 90 13.88 21.65 -11.53
CA GLN A 90 12.95 22.77 -11.72
C GLN A 90 11.55 22.45 -11.18
N LEU A 91 11.03 21.24 -11.41
CA LEU A 91 9.77 20.77 -10.82
C LEU A 91 9.86 20.68 -9.29
N ALA A 92 10.99 20.21 -8.73
CA ALA A 92 11.22 20.23 -7.29
C ALA A 92 11.28 21.65 -6.72
N GLY A 93 11.88 22.59 -7.47
CA GLY A 93 11.89 24.00 -7.14
C GLY A 93 10.48 24.62 -7.12
N ILE A 94 9.68 24.39 -8.16
CA ILE A 94 8.30 24.88 -8.22
C ILE A 94 7.44 24.26 -7.11
N TYR A 95 7.61 22.96 -6.81
CA TYR A 95 6.96 22.33 -5.67
C TYR A 95 7.26 23.04 -4.34
N SER A 96 8.54 23.37 -4.06
CA SER A 96 8.89 24.11 -2.83
C SER A 96 8.26 25.51 -2.74
N ILE A 97 8.01 26.16 -3.88
CA ILE A 97 7.30 27.44 -3.94
C ILE A 97 5.81 27.24 -3.63
N LEU A 98 5.20 26.20 -4.20
CA LEU A 98 3.80 25.85 -3.95
C LEU A 98 3.53 25.40 -2.50
N GLU A 99 4.46 24.69 -1.85
CA GLU A 99 4.38 24.37 -0.41
C GLU A 99 4.36 25.65 0.44
N VAL A 100 5.27 26.60 0.16
CA VAL A 100 5.30 27.90 0.86
C VAL A 100 3.98 28.63 0.67
N MET A 101 3.44 28.67 -0.55
CA MET A 101 2.11 29.23 -0.81
C MET A 101 1.04 28.55 0.06
N VAL A 102 0.87 27.22 -0.02
CA VAL A 102 -0.15 26.49 0.79
C VAL A 102 -0.01 26.76 2.29
N SER A 103 1.21 26.73 2.82
CA SER A 103 1.47 26.97 4.25
C SER A 103 1.13 28.39 4.72
N SER A 104 0.92 29.31 3.79
CA SER A 104 0.63 30.73 4.05
C SER A 104 -0.87 31.06 4.04
N PHE A 105 -1.73 30.17 3.52
CA PHE A 105 -3.18 30.39 3.51
C PHE A 105 -3.79 30.08 4.88
N ASN A 106 -4.50 31.06 5.46
CA ASN A 106 -5.50 30.76 6.48
C ASN A 106 -6.71 30.05 5.84
N GLU A 107 -7.38 29.17 6.60
CA GLU A 107 -8.40 28.17 6.15
C GLU A 107 -9.67 28.73 5.44
N ALA A 108 -9.74 30.02 5.13
CA ALA A 108 -10.96 30.74 4.77
C ALA A 108 -11.40 30.65 3.29
N VAL A 109 -10.57 30.18 2.35
CA VAL A 109 -10.85 30.23 0.89
C VAL A 109 -10.71 28.86 0.20
N SER A 110 -11.64 27.94 0.47
CA SER A 110 -11.52 26.53 0.02
C SER A 110 -11.35 26.35 -1.50
N ALA A 111 -11.97 27.17 -2.34
CA ALA A 111 -11.86 27.03 -3.79
C ALA A 111 -10.45 27.33 -4.33
N HIS A 112 -9.79 28.39 -3.85
CA HIS A 112 -8.44 28.74 -4.31
C HIS A 112 -7.38 27.75 -3.79
N VAL A 113 -7.59 27.25 -2.58
CA VAL A 113 -6.76 26.22 -1.94
C VAL A 113 -6.88 24.88 -2.67
N ASN A 114 -8.08 24.48 -3.11
CA ASN A 114 -8.26 23.25 -3.90
C ASN A 114 -7.49 23.28 -5.23
N ASP A 115 -7.58 24.37 -6.00
CA ASP A 115 -6.78 24.54 -7.23
C ASP A 115 -5.26 24.41 -6.98
N LEU A 116 -4.80 24.88 -5.82
CA LEU A 116 -3.39 24.91 -5.47
C LEU A 116 -2.90 23.53 -5.02
N HIS A 117 -3.70 22.80 -4.22
CA HIS A 117 -3.49 21.39 -3.94
C HIS A 117 -3.45 20.55 -5.22
N GLN A 118 -4.31 20.84 -6.20
CA GLN A 118 -4.29 20.15 -7.49
C GLN A 118 -2.98 20.41 -8.26
N LEU A 119 -2.51 21.65 -8.27
CA LEU A 119 -1.25 22.01 -8.93
C LEU A 119 -0.05 21.34 -8.24
N ILE A 120 -0.07 21.24 -6.91
CA ILE A 120 0.92 20.47 -6.13
C ILE A 120 0.91 19.00 -6.52
N GLU A 121 -0.26 18.36 -6.49
CA GLU A 121 -0.44 16.94 -6.80
C GLU A 121 0.07 16.60 -8.21
N ASN A 122 -0.29 17.42 -9.20
CA ASN A 122 0.17 17.24 -10.58
C ASN A 122 1.69 17.50 -10.72
N THR A 123 2.24 18.48 -9.99
CA THR A 123 3.69 18.77 -9.98
C THR A 123 4.49 17.62 -9.35
N LEU A 124 3.99 17.06 -8.24
CA LEU A 124 4.60 15.90 -7.59
C LEU A 124 4.53 14.63 -8.45
N LYS A 125 3.37 14.32 -9.03
CA LYS A 125 3.21 13.20 -10.00
C LYS A 125 4.20 13.34 -11.15
N ALA A 126 4.28 14.51 -11.79
CA ALA A 126 5.20 14.77 -12.90
C ALA A 126 6.67 14.66 -12.48
N LYS A 127 7.04 15.16 -11.29
CA LYS A 127 8.39 15.05 -10.73
C LYS A 127 8.77 13.58 -10.47
N GLN A 128 7.93 12.84 -9.74
CA GLN A 128 8.20 11.44 -9.38
C GLN A 128 8.26 10.54 -10.62
N HIS A 129 7.36 10.76 -11.58
CA HIS A 129 7.39 10.09 -12.89
C HIS A 129 8.70 10.38 -13.63
N LEU A 130 9.14 11.63 -13.67
CA LEU A 130 10.40 12.03 -14.30
C LEU A 130 11.63 11.42 -13.61
N GLU A 131 11.66 11.36 -12.28
CA GLU A 131 12.75 10.71 -11.52
C GLU A 131 12.82 9.20 -11.82
N ALA A 132 11.68 8.50 -11.81
CA ALA A 132 11.59 7.09 -12.22
C ALA A 132 12.00 6.89 -13.69
N MET A 133 11.54 7.76 -14.58
CA MET A 133 11.88 7.73 -16.01
C MET A 133 13.37 7.98 -16.28
N ILE A 134 14.02 8.91 -15.58
CA ILE A 134 15.47 9.15 -15.66
C ILE A 134 16.24 7.88 -15.30
N TRP A 135 15.81 7.16 -14.26
CA TRP A 135 16.39 5.87 -13.88
C TRP A 135 16.17 4.82 -14.97
N CYS A 136 14.96 4.69 -15.51
CA CYS A 136 14.67 3.77 -16.62
C CYS A 136 15.49 4.07 -17.89
N ILE A 137 15.67 5.33 -18.25
CA ILE A 137 16.48 5.75 -19.42
C ILE A 137 17.96 5.40 -19.21
N ARG A 138 18.49 5.60 -18.00
CA ARG A 138 19.86 5.21 -17.62
C ARG A 138 20.11 3.72 -17.88
N HIS A 139 19.14 2.87 -17.49
CA HIS A 139 19.19 1.41 -17.65
C HIS A 139 18.47 0.89 -18.92
N ARG A 140 18.27 1.74 -19.93
CA ARG A 140 17.71 1.37 -21.25
C ARG A 140 16.39 0.58 -21.18
N PHE A 141 15.53 0.89 -20.21
CA PHE A 141 14.29 0.17 -19.91
C PHE A 141 14.44 -1.35 -19.74
N ILE A 142 15.61 -1.82 -19.29
CA ILE A 142 15.86 -3.26 -19.04
C ILE A 142 15.74 -4.09 -20.34
N GLN A 143 16.00 -3.47 -21.51
CA GLN A 143 15.99 -4.15 -22.81
C GLN A 143 17.14 -5.15 -22.94
N ASP A 144 18.28 -4.88 -22.30
CA ASP A 144 19.50 -5.68 -22.37
C ASP A 144 19.53 -6.84 -21.34
N ILE A 145 18.56 -6.96 -20.43
CA ILE A 145 18.54 -7.96 -19.35
C ILE A 145 17.42 -9.00 -19.59
N CYS A 146 17.79 -10.28 -19.61
CA CYS A 146 16.85 -11.37 -19.79
C CYS A 146 15.89 -11.52 -18.58
N SER A 147 14.60 -11.58 -18.90
CA SER A 147 13.52 -11.96 -17.98
C SER A 147 13.51 -13.49 -17.74
N ARG A 148 12.93 -13.95 -16.62
CA ARG A 148 12.58 -15.38 -16.41
C ARG A 148 11.46 -15.86 -17.34
N TYR A 149 10.62 -14.94 -17.81
CA TYR A 149 9.54 -15.18 -18.78
C TYR A 149 9.99 -14.85 -20.20
N THR A 150 9.53 -15.65 -21.17
CA THR A 150 9.79 -15.47 -22.60
C THR A 150 9.03 -14.28 -23.19
N ASP A 151 7.81 -14.05 -22.74
CA ASP A 151 6.90 -13.01 -23.21
C ASP A 151 5.90 -12.61 -22.11
N HIS A 152 5.11 -11.56 -22.37
CA HIS A 152 4.09 -11.07 -21.44
C HIS A 152 2.95 -12.08 -21.20
N THR A 153 2.62 -12.90 -22.20
CA THR A 153 1.60 -13.96 -22.09
C THR A 153 2.01 -15.08 -21.13
N SER A 154 3.28 -15.51 -21.18
CA SER A 154 3.88 -16.47 -20.26
C SER A 154 3.89 -15.92 -18.83
N TRP A 155 4.25 -14.65 -18.65
CA TRP A 155 4.23 -14.01 -17.34
C TRP A 155 2.81 -13.90 -16.77
N SER A 156 1.86 -13.42 -17.58
CA SER A 156 0.45 -13.31 -17.18
C SER A 156 -0.14 -14.67 -16.80
N SER A 157 0.21 -15.72 -17.54
CA SER A 157 -0.20 -17.09 -17.23
C SER A 157 0.38 -17.59 -15.89
N ASP A 158 1.65 -17.30 -15.59
CA ASP A 158 2.28 -17.65 -14.31
C ASP A 158 1.66 -16.89 -13.12
N VAL A 159 1.30 -15.61 -13.32
CA VAL A 159 0.57 -14.80 -12.30
C VAL A 159 -0.82 -15.37 -12.04
N ILE A 160 -1.58 -15.71 -13.08
CA ILE A 160 -2.89 -16.38 -12.94
C ILE A 160 -2.74 -17.73 -12.22
N GLN A 161 -1.70 -18.51 -12.53
CA GLN A 161 -1.43 -19.79 -11.87
C GLN A 161 -1.06 -19.62 -10.39
N ARG A 162 -0.27 -18.60 -10.03
CA ARG A 162 0.02 -18.25 -8.61
C ARG A 162 -1.25 -17.91 -7.86
N LYS A 163 -2.11 -17.07 -8.45
CA LYS A 163 -3.42 -16.71 -7.88
C LYS A 163 -4.29 -17.93 -7.63
N ALA A 164 -4.46 -18.80 -8.63
CA ALA A 164 -5.21 -20.05 -8.48
C ALA A 164 -4.64 -20.92 -7.34
N TYR A 165 -3.32 -21.07 -7.24
CA TYR A 165 -2.70 -21.79 -6.12
C TYR A 165 -2.86 -21.10 -4.77
N ALA A 166 -2.92 -19.78 -4.71
CA ALA A 166 -3.21 -19.04 -3.48
C ALA A 166 -4.67 -19.27 -3.05
N GLU A 167 -5.61 -19.21 -3.99
CA GLU A 167 -7.04 -19.48 -3.76
C GLU A 167 -7.30 -20.92 -3.31
N GLU A 168 -6.68 -21.92 -3.94
CA GLU A 168 -6.76 -23.34 -3.54
C GLU A 168 -6.24 -23.61 -2.12
N ARG A 169 -5.25 -22.83 -1.67
CA ARG A 169 -4.62 -22.97 -0.34
C ARG A 169 -5.26 -22.09 0.73
N LYS A 170 -6.08 -21.11 0.33
CA LYS A 170 -6.68 -20.11 1.21
C LYS A 170 -7.50 -20.81 2.28
N TRP A 171 -7.23 -20.51 3.55
CA TRP A 171 -8.09 -21.01 4.63
C TRP A 171 -9.49 -20.43 4.48
N PRO A 172 -10.56 -21.16 4.84
CA PRO A 172 -11.93 -20.67 4.73
C PRO A 172 -12.06 -19.26 5.28
N GLY A 173 -12.49 -18.33 4.42
CA GLY A 173 -12.69 -16.94 4.80
C GLY A 173 -13.89 -16.82 5.72
N PHE A 174 -13.73 -16.11 6.84
CA PHE A 174 -14.88 -15.65 7.61
C PHE A 174 -15.35 -14.31 7.02
N SER A 175 -16.67 -14.17 6.84
CA SER A 175 -17.26 -12.97 6.25
C SER A 175 -17.43 -11.91 7.32
N ASP A 176 -16.55 -10.90 7.30
CA ASP A 176 -16.59 -9.73 8.18
C ASP A 176 -17.71 -8.77 7.76
N LYS A 177 -18.96 -9.19 8.00
CA LYS A 177 -20.19 -8.49 7.57
C LYS A 177 -20.43 -7.13 8.25
N GLY A 178 -19.53 -6.70 9.13
CA GLY A 178 -19.63 -5.44 9.87
C GLY A 178 -18.87 -4.27 9.25
N SER A 179 -18.10 -4.47 8.18
CA SER A 179 -17.27 -3.40 7.58
C SER A 179 -17.34 -3.39 6.05
N ASP A 180 -18.14 -2.47 5.50
CA ASP A 180 -18.13 -2.11 4.06
C ASP A 180 -16.81 -1.46 3.60
N ILE A 181 -15.79 -1.41 4.47
CA ILE A 181 -14.46 -0.83 4.24
C ILE A 181 -13.43 -1.91 3.81
N ASN A 182 -13.73 -3.21 4.00
CA ASN A 182 -12.75 -4.30 3.89
C ASN A 182 -12.83 -5.13 2.58
N GLU A 183 -13.11 -4.51 1.43
CA GLU A 183 -12.83 -5.12 0.12
C GLU A 183 -11.34 -5.48 -0.06
N ALA A 184 -10.45 -4.82 0.69
CA ALA A 184 -9.01 -5.11 0.73
C ALA A 184 -8.65 -6.55 1.12
N ASN A 185 -9.51 -7.26 1.87
CA ASN A 185 -9.26 -8.65 2.31
C ASN A 185 -9.66 -9.71 1.27
N GLN A 186 -10.19 -9.31 0.11
CA GLN A 186 -10.50 -10.24 -0.98
C GLN A 186 -9.25 -10.62 -1.79
N THR A 187 -8.26 -9.72 -1.90
CA THR A 187 -7.04 -9.93 -2.70
C THR A 187 -6.15 -11.06 -2.17
N THR A 188 -5.70 -11.91 -3.08
CA THR A 188 -5.01 -13.16 -2.77
C THR A 188 -3.52 -12.91 -2.62
N LEU A 189 -2.92 -12.25 -3.60
CA LEU A 189 -1.49 -11.96 -3.65
C LEU A 189 -1.15 -10.66 -2.88
N PHE A 190 0.11 -10.46 -2.52
CA PHE A 190 0.62 -9.18 -1.99
C PHE A 190 0.58 -8.09 -3.06
N ILE A 191 0.94 -8.41 -4.30
CA ILE A 191 0.94 -7.43 -5.40
C ILE A 191 -0.48 -6.90 -5.71
N GLU A 192 -1.50 -7.76 -5.64
CA GLU A 192 -2.91 -7.34 -5.80
C GLU A 192 -3.32 -6.35 -4.71
N GLN A 193 -3.01 -6.66 -3.44
CA GLN A 193 -3.31 -5.81 -2.30
C GLN A 193 -2.59 -4.45 -2.40
N ALA A 194 -1.32 -4.46 -2.82
CA ALA A 194 -0.53 -3.25 -2.99
C ALA A 194 -1.12 -2.34 -4.09
N LEU A 195 -1.56 -2.91 -5.22
CA LEU A 195 -2.18 -2.17 -6.32
C LEU A 195 -3.60 -1.66 -5.99
N GLN A 196 -4.37 -2.40 -5.18
CA GLN A 196 -5.67 -1.95 -4.67
C GLN A 196 -5.49 -0.76 -3.72
N ASN A 197 -4.52 -0.84 -2.81
CA ASN A 197 -4.21 0.22 -1.84
C ASN A 197 -3.75 1.54 -2.49
N LEU A 198 -3.22 1.53 -3.73
CA LEU A 198 -2.86 2.76 -4.46
C LEU A 198 -4.09 3.60 -4.91
N GLY A 199 -5.32 3.13 -4.70
CA GLY A 199 -6.53 3.92 -4.96
C GLY A 199 -6.83 4.22 -6.43
N ILE A 200 -6.13 3.56 -7.37
CA ILE A 200 -6.18 3.83 -8.82
C ILE A 200 -7.62 3.71 -9.40
N GLU A 201 -8.57 3.09 -8.68
CA GLU A 201 -9.98 2.95 -9.08
C GLU A 201 -10.87 4.17 -8.84
N GLN A 202 -10.51 5.05 -7.89
CA GLN A 202 -11.47 6.03 -7.35
C GLN A 202 -11.35 7.42 -8.00
N ASN A 203 -10.30 7.68 -8.78
CA ASN A 203 -10.00 8.99 -9.38
C ASN A 203 -10.82 9.31 -10.65
N TYR A 204 -12.06 8.82 -10.77
CA TYR A 204 -12.97 9.15 -11.88
C TYR A 204 -13.64 10.53 -11.77
N ARG A 205 -13.18 11.40 -10.85
CA ARG A 205 -13.96 12.55 -10.39
C ARG A 205 -13.64 13.90 -11.03
N ASP A 206 -12.42 14.15 -11.50
CA ASP A 206 -12.07 15.47 -12.04
C ASP A 206 -11.36 15.39 -13.41
N LYS A 207 -12.13 15.68 -14.46
CA LYS A 207 -11.69 15.62 -15.88
C LYS A 207 -10.58 16.61 -16.25
N GLU A 208 -10.24 17.56 -15.38
CA GLU A 208 -9.13 18.50 -15.60
C GLU A 208 -7.80 18.00 -14.98
N GLU A 209 -7.82 17.07 -14.01
CA GLU A 209 -6.59 16.49 -13.45
C GLU A 209 -5.77 15.80 -14.54
N ASP A 210 -6.42 14.88 -15.24
CA ASP A 210 -5.80 13.95 -16.19
C ASP A 210 -5.17 14.67 -17.39
N ILE A 211 -5.82 15.72 -17.94
CA ILE A 211 -5.44 16.28 -19.25
C ILE A 211 -4.01 16.84 -19.25
N THR A 212 -3.53 17.37 -18.13
CA THR A 212 -2.17 17.93 -18.05
C THR A 212 -1.09 16.85 -18.04
N ILE A 213 -1.22 15.84 -17.17
CA ILE A 213 -0.19 14.79 -17.00
C ILE A 213 -0.34 13.61 -17.97
N THR A 214 -1.52 13.36 -18.54
CA THR A 214 -1.73 12.28 -19.54
C THR A 214 -0.87 12.45 -20.78
N CYS A 215 -0.45 13.68 -21.13
CA CYS A 215 0.47 13.91 -22.24
C CYS A 215 1.89 13.33 -22.03
N LEU A 216 2.20 12.87 -20.80
CA LEU A 216 3.40 12.11 -20.46
C LEU A 216 3.23 10.59 -20.65
N GLN A 217 2.01 10.07 -20.73
CA GLN A 217 1.75 8.64 -20.93
C GLN A 217 2.13 8.20 -22.35
N ASN A 218 2.50 6.93 -22.51
CA ASN A 218 2.56 6.30 -23.82
C ASN A 218 1.15 6.05 -24.40
N GLU A 219 0.98 6.14 -25.72
CA GLU A 219 -0.33 5.97 -26.40
C GLU A 219 -0.91 4.56 -26.22
N GLN A 220 -0.10 3.59 -25.82
CA GLN A 220 -0.51 2.21 -25.53
C GLN A 220 -0.88 1.97 -24.06
N SER A 221 -0.45 2.81 -23.11
CA SER A 221 -0.78 2.68 -21.68
C SER A 221 -2.14 3.28 -21.32
N SER A 222 -2.62 4.26 -22.10
CA SER A 222 -3.96 4.85 -21.92
C SER A 222 -5.09 3.83 -22.14
N SER A 223 -4.89 2.82 -23.00
CA SER A 223 -5.95 1.86 -23.33
C SER A 223 -6.29 0.88 -22.20
N MET A 224 -5.43 0.71 -21.19
CA MET A 224 -5.73 -0.14 -20.01
C MET A 224 -6.65 0.53 -18.99
N PHE A 225 -6.76 1.86 -19.01
CA PHE A 225 -7.66 2.63 -18.13
C PHE A 225 -8.93 3.14 -18.83
N CYS A 226 -8.96 3.11 -20.18
CA CYS A 226 -10.13 3.50 -20.97
C CYS A 226 -11.01 2.33 -21.44
N SER A 227 -10.79 1.08 -20.99
CA SER A 227 -11.70 -0.02 -21.30
C SER A 227 -13.04 0.19 -20.57
N THR A 228 -14.05 0.56 -21.35
CA THR A 228 -15.44 0.79 -20.92
C THR A 228 -15.94 -0.26 -19.93
N ILE A 229 -16.59 0.23 -18.88
CA ILE A 229 -17.32 -0.55 -17.86
C ILE A 229 -18.24 -1.59 -18.54
N THR A 230 -17.81 -2.85 -18.54
CA THR A 230 -18.72 -4.01 -18.53
C THR A 230 -18.72 -4.54 -17.11
N THR A 231 -19.88 -4.45 -16.47
CA THR A 231 -20.09 -4.38 -15.02
C THR A 231 -19.88 -5.69 -14.24
N ASP A 232 -19.11 -6.64 -14.76
CA ASP A 232 -19.02 -8.01 -14.21
C ASP A 232 -17.59 -8.48 -13.82
N HIS A 233 -16.50 -7.90 -14.34
CA HIS A 233 -15.12 -8.38 -14.06
C HIS A 233 -14.09 -7.26 -13.83
N CYS A 234 -14.35 -6.34 -12.89
CA CYS A 234 -13.36 -5.34 -12.49
C CYS A 234 -12.44 -5.91 -11.38
N SER A 235 -11.19 -6.31 -11.73
CA SER A 235 -10.04 -6.43 -10.78
C SER A 235 -8.79 -7.19 -11.32
N ILE A 236 -8.89 -7.97 -12.41
CA ILE A 236 -7.91 -9.06 -12.66
C ILE A 236 -6.67 -8.68 -13.51
N ASP A 237 -6.75 -7.68 -14.40
CA ASP A 237 -5.73 -7.48 -15.47
C ASP A 237 -4.67 -6.37 -15.23
N ARG A 238 -4.45 -5.92 -13.98
CA ARG A 238 -3.48 -4.84 -13.70
C ARG A 238 -2.02 -5.27 -13.61
N TYR A 239 -1.78 -6.55 -13.39
CA TYR A 239 -0.45 -7.11 -13.24
C TYR A 239 -0.39 -8.47 -13.94
N PRO A 240 0.65 -8.77 -14.73
CA PRO A 240 1.89 -8.01 -14.87
C PRO A 240 1.82 -6.87 -15.91
N PHE A 241 2.55 -5.77 -15.64
CA PHE A 241 2.77 -4.70 -16.62
C PHE A 241 3.57 -5.22 -17.83
N LYS A 242 3.19 -4.85 -19.05
CA LYS A 242 3.79 -5.36 -20.30
C LYS A 242 5.27 -4.99 -20.42
N ASN A 243 5.64 -3.81 -19.95
CA ASN A 243 7.01 -3.30 -19.98
C ASN A 243 7.25 -2.25 -18.86
N LEU A 244 8.53 -1.93 -18.62
CA LEU A 244 8.93 -1.00 -17.55
C LEU A 244 8.37 0.42 -17.76
N ARG A 245 8.19 0.86 -19.01
CA ARG A 245 7.63 2.18 -19.30
C ARG A 245 6.16 2.27 -18.86
N GLU A 246 5.36 1.25 -19.22
CA GLU A 246 3.98 1.13 -18.75
C GLU A 246 3.92 1.04 -17.22
N ALA A 247 4.79 0.26 -16.57
CA ALA A 247 4.86 0.20 -15.11
C ALA A 247 5.06 1.59 -14.47
N VAL A 248 5.96 2.42 -15.02
CA VAL A 248 6.23 3.77 -14.52
C VAL A 248 5.09 4.75 -14.85
N ASP A 249 4.54 4.72 -16.07
CA ASP A 249 3.39 5.54 -16.46
C ASP A 249 2.17 5.24 -15.58
N VAL A 250 1.89 3.96 -15.29
CA VAL A 250 0.78 3.54 -14.42
C VAL A 250 1.02 3.96 -12.97
N LEU A 251 2.17 3.59 -12.39
CA LEU A 251 2.42 3.78 -10.96
C LEU A 251 2.58 5.25 -10.55
N PHE A 252 3.21 6.09 -11.36
CA PHE A 252 3.59 7.45 -10.93
C PHE A 252 2.66 8.56 -11.43
N LEU A 253 1.88 8.34 -12.50
CA LEU A 253 0.90 9.33 -12.99
C LEU A 253 -0.49 9.13 -12.37
N HIS A 254 -0.82 7.93 -11.87
CA HIS A 254 -2.11 7.62 -11.21
C HIS A 254 -1.94 7.41 -9.70
N GLY A 255 -3.06 7.41 -8.97
CA GLY A 255 -3.09 7.37 -7.50
C GLY A 255 -2.49 8.64 -6.86
N ALA A 256 -2.60 8.78 -5.55
CA ALA A 256 -2.12 9.96 -4.83
C ALA A 256 -0.57 10.08 -4.84
N SER A 257 -0.04 11.31 -4.82
CA SER A 257 1.40 11.56 -4.91
C SER A 257 2.18 11.28 -3.61
N ASP A 258 1.51 11.27 -2.46
CA ASP A 258 2.07 10.92 -1.16
C ASP A 258 2.53 9.45 -1.07
N MET A 259 1.89 8.55 -1.81
CA MET A 259 2.17 7.10 -1.83
C MET A 259 3.49 6.71 -2.55
N VAL A 260 4.45 7.62 -2.70
CA VAL A 260 5.70 7.43 -3.47
C VAL A 260 6.50 6.20 -3.03
N ILE A 261 6.55 5.90 -1.73
CA ILE A 261 7.26 4.73 -1.18
C ILE A 261 6.56 3.43 -1.62
N ALA A 262 5.23 3.40 -1.62
CA ALA A 262 4.46 2.24 -2.10
C ALA A 262 4.63 2.04 -3.61
N LYS A 263 4.60 3.13 -4.39
CA LYS A 263 4.85 3.13 -5.85
C LYS A 263 6.25 2.59 -6.18
N GLN A 264 7.28 3.02 -5.44
CA GLN A 264 8.65 2.49 -5.55
C GLN A 264 8.74 1.02 -5.14
N ALA A 265 8.07 0.60 -4.06
CA ALA A 265 8.04 -0.79 -3.60
C ALA A 265 7.37 -1.74 -4.62
N ILE A 266 6.32 -1.29 -5.30
CA ILE A 266 5.65 -2.05 -6.36
C ILE A 266 6.52 -2.13 -7.63
N LEU A 267 7.22 -1.05 -8.00
CA LEU A 267 8.18 -1.10 -9.10
C LEU A 267 9.36 -2.05 -8.77
N LEU A 268 9.82 -2.07 -7.52
CA LEU A 268 10.83 -3.00 -7.04
C LEU A 268 10.34 -4.46 -7.03
N TYR A 269 9.09 -4.70 -6.63
CA TYR A 269 8.43 -6.01 -6.78
C TYR A 269 8.44 -6.46 -8.26
N TYR A 270 8.10 -5.56 -9.19
CA TYR A 270 8.16 -5.84 -10.63
C TYR A 270 9.57 -6.23 -11.10
N LEU A 271 10.63 -5.58 -10.60
CA LEU A 271 12.01 -5.97 -10.90
C LEU A 271 12.34 -7.36 -10.36
N PHE A 272 11.94 -7.68 -9.12
CA PHE A 272 12.15 -9.01 -8.55
C PHE A 272 11.39 -10.10 -9.31
N ASP A 273 10.12 -9.90 -9.63
CA ASP A 273 9.32 -10.93 -10.30
C ASP A 273 9.86 -11.28 -11.70
N ARG A 274 10.43 -10.31 -12.43
CA ARG A 274 11.08 -10.59 -13.72
C ARG A 274 12.40 -11.35 -13.63
N HIS A 275 13.13 -11.24 -12.52
CA HIS A 275 14.55 -11.62 -12.50
C HIS A 275 14.99 -12.51 -11.32
N TRP A 276 14.19 -12.75 -10.27
CA TRP A 276 14.69 -13.41 -9.04
C TRP A 276 15.27 -14.82 -9.25
N SER A 277 14.81 -15.56 -10.27
CA SER A 277 15.33 -16.90 -10.61
C SER A 277 16.51 -16.87 -11.60
N ARG A 278 16.96 -15.69 -12.03
CA ARG A 278 18.18 -15.47 -12.83
C ARG A 278 19.39 -15.30 -11.90
N PRO A 279 20.62 -15.64 -12.35
CA PRO A 279 21.82 -15.42 -11.54
C PRO A 279 21.99 -13.94 -11.13
N ASP A 280 22.30 -13.68 -9.86
CA ASP A 280 22.51 -12.34 -9.30
C ASP A 280 23.42 -11.45 -10.17
N SER A 281 24.47 -12.03 -10.76
CA SER A 281 25.41 -11.31 -11.64
C SER A 281 24.76 -10.63 -12.85
N GLU A 282 23.56 -11.05 -13.27
CA GLU A 282 22.85 -10.51 -14.43
C GLU A 282 21.94 -9.32 -14.11
N TRP A 283 21.48 -9.17 -12.86
CA TRP A 283 20.41 -8.22 -12.52
C TRP A 283 20.53 -7.56 -11.13
N ARG A 284 21.29 -8.13 -10.18
CA ARG A 284 21.38 -7.61 -8.79
C ARG A 284 21.82 -6.15 -8.75
N TYR A 285 22.79 -5.78 -9.59
CA TYR A 285 23.32 -4.41 -9.70
C TYR A 285 22.24 -3.37 -10.09
N LEU A 286 21.20 -3.76 -10.83
CA LEU A 286 20.09 -2.89 -11.21
C LEU A 286 19.28 -2.51 -9.95
N VAL A 287 19.04 -3.49 -9.10
CA VAL A 287 18.27 -3.34 -7.87
C VAL A 287 19.08 -2.60 -6.80
N ASP A 288 20.40 -2.80 -6.74
CA ASP A 288 21.30 -2.02 -5.88
C ASP A 288 21.40 -0.54 -6.36
N ASP A 289 21.43 -0.27 -7.67
CA ASP A 289 21.36 1.10 -8.22
C ASP A 289 19.99 1.75 -8.01
N PHE A 290 18.89 0.98 -8.09
CA PHE A 290 17.55 1.46 -7.74
C PHE A 290 17.47 1.86 -6.26
N ALA A 291 17.94 0.98 -5.36
CA ALA A 291 17.91 1.24 -3.92
C ALA A 291 18.78 2.46 -3.54
N THR A 292 19.96 2.62 -4.15
CA THR A 292 20.81 3.80 -3.93
C THR A 292 20.26 5.07 -4.56
N THR A 293 19.62 4.99 -5.74
CA THR A 293 19.00 6.16 -6.40
C THR A 293 17.80 6.70 -5.60
N PHE A 294 16.97 5.83 -5.03
CA PHE A 294 15.74 6.21 -4.32
C PHE A 294 15.85 6.16 -2.79
N GLY A 295 17.04 5.91 -2.23
CA GLY A 295 17.28 5.90 -0.78
C GLY A 295 16.62 4.73 -0.04
N ILE A 296 16.31 3.63 -0.73
CA ILE A 296 15.59 2.48 -0.17
C ILE A 296 16.52 1.69 0.75
N THR A 297 16.07 1.43 1.98
CA THR A 297 16.87 0.68 2.95
C THR A 297 17.01 -0.79 2.56
N ASN A 298 18.12 -1.42 2.94
CA ASN A 298 18.31 -2.86 2.74
C ASN A 298 17.24 -3.72 3.44
N ARG A 299 16.58 -3.22 4.49
CA ARG A 299 15.46 -3.91 5.13
C ARG A 299 14.22 -3.89 4.23
N THR A 300 13.82 -2.71 3.76
CA THR A 300 12.70 -2.53 2.80
C THR A 300 12.92 -3.35 1.53
N LEU A 301 14.17 -3.38 1.03
CA LEU A 301 14.59 -4.18 -0.11
C LEU A 301 14.31 -5.69 0.09
N LEU A 302 14.66 -6.22 1.26
CA LEU A 302 14.40 -7.62 1.63
C LEU A 302 12.92 -7.89 1.90
N GLU A 303 12.18 -6.94 2.48
CA GLU A 303 10.72 -7.04 2.68
C GLU A 303 10.00 -7.16 1.32
N CYS A 304 10.33 -6.31 0.34
CA CYS A 304 9.80 -6.40 -1.03
C CYS A 304 10.13 -7.73 -1.73
N LEU A 305 11.36 -8.23 -1.57
CA LEU A 305 11.74 -9.54 -2.09
C LEU A 305 10.94 -10.68 -1.43
N VAL A 306 10.75 -10.64 -0.11
CA VAL A 306 9.95 -11.63 0.61
C VAL A 306 8.49 -11.63 0.15
N PHE A 307 7.88 -10.47 -0.12
CA PHE A 307 6.53 -10.43 -0.69
C PHE A 307 6.46 -11.13 -2.07
N CYS A 308 7.43 -10.87 -2.95
CA CYS A 308 7.52 -11.51 -4.27
C CYS A 308 7.71 -13.04 -4.17
N LEU A 309 8.56 -13.50 -3.24
CA LEU A 309 8.82 -14.93 -3.02
C LEU A 309 7.65 -15.66 -2.33
N LEU A 310 6.82 -14.95 -1.56
CA LEU A 310 5.62 -15.52 -0.93
C LEU A 310 4.43 -15.61 -1.90
N ASP A 311 4.34 -14.68 -2.87
CA ASP A 311 3.38 -14.73 -3.98
C ASP A 311 3.74 -15.81 -5.03
N ASP A 312 5.03 -16.13 -5.21
CA ASP A 312 5.45 -17.23 -6.07
C ASP A 312 5.03 -18.60 -5.48
N HIS A 313 4.54 -19.50 -6.32
CA HIS A 313 3.95 -20.77 -5.88
C HIS A 313 4.98 -21.91 -5.68
N SER A 314 6.24 -21.73 -6.11
CA SER A 314 7.32 -22.73 -6.08
C SER A 314 7.82 -23.08 -4.68
N SER A 315 8.46 -24.25 -4.52
CA SER A 315 9.00 -24.68 -3.22
C SER A 315 10.30 -23.96 -2.85
N GLU A 316 10.99 -23.49 -3.88
CA GLU A 316 12.28 -22.82 -3.90
C GLU A 316 12.12 -21.40 -3.35
N ALA A 317 11.14 -20.66 -3.86
CA ALA A 317 10.80 -19.32 -3.35
C ALA A 317 10.40 -19.35 -1.86
N LEU A 318 9.67 -20.38 -1.42
CA LEU A 318 9.31 -20.55 -0.02
C LEU A 318 10.53 -20.80 0.88
N LYS A 319 11.49 -21.61 0.44
CA LYS A 319 12.75 -21.85 1.18
C LYS A 319 13.56 -20.57 1.29
N GLU A 320 13.67 -19.81 0.20
CA GLU A 320 14.41 -18.55 0.18
C GLU A 320 13.73 -17.49 1.09
N ALA A 321 12.41 -17.31 0.97
CA ALA A 321 11.64 -16.44 1.87
C ALA A 321 11.85 -16.81 3.34
N CYS A 322 11.83 -18.10 3.69
CA CYS A 322 12.12 -18.57 5.05
C CYS A 322 13.54 -18.27 5.53
N SER A 323 14.52 -18.17 4.61
CA SER A 323 15.92 -17.81 4.90
C SER A 323 16.08 -16.30 5.16
N LEU A 324 15.29 -15.47 4.48
CA LEU A 324 15.34 -14.02 4.54
C LEU A 324 14.50 -13.43 5.68
N LEU A 325 13.37 -14.07 6.01
CA LEU A 325 12.43 -13.64 7.05
C LEU A 325 13.09 -13.24 8.40
N PRO A 326 14.04 -14.00 8.98
CA PRO A 326 14.74 -13.61 10.21
C PRO A 326 15.52 -12.28 10.14
N LYS A 327 15.83 -11.77 8.94
CA LYS A 327 16.58 -10.51 8.73
C LYS A 327 15.66 -9.28 8.68
N ILE A 328 14.35 -9.48 8.50
CA ILE A 328 13.35 -8.39 8.34
C ILE A 328 12.38 -8.29 9.52
N PHE A 329 12.37 -9.26 10.43
CA PHE A 329 11.44 -9.30 11.56
C PHE A 329 11.47 -8.04 12.43
N SER A 330 10.29 -7.47 12.65
CA SER A 330 10.05 -6.23 13.38
C SER A 330 8.61 -6.17 13.90
N LYS A 331 8.29 -5.20 14.77
CA LYS A 331 6.88 -4.90 15.15
C LYS A 331 6.02 -4.53 13.93
N GLU A 332 6.62 -3.91 12.92
CA GLU A 332 5.99 -3.41 11.69
C GLU A 332 5.78 -4.47 10.60
N THR A 333 6.26 -5.71 10.81
CA THR A 333 6.20 -6.76 9.77
C THR A 333 4.73 -7.05 9.38
N HIS A 334 4.47 -7.08 8.06
CA HIS A 334 3.11 -7.10 7.51
C HIS A 334 2.33 -8.38 7.92
N PRO A 335 1.09 -8.26 8.45
CA PRO A 335 0.34 -9.38 9.03
C PRO A 335 0.08 -10.54 8.08
N LYS A 336 -0.20 -10.25 6.79
CA LYS A 336 -0.45 -11.26 5.74
C LYS A 336 0.72 -12.24 5.55
N ILE A 337 1.95 -11.91 5.96
CA ILE A 337 3.08 -12.86 5.94
C ILE A 337 2.76 -14.11 6.78
N ALA A 338 2.21 -13.95 7.99
CA ALA A 338 1.88 -15.09 8.84
C ALA A 338 0.74 -15.94 8.25
N GLN A 339 -0.23 -15.30 7.58
CA GLN A 339 -1.31 -15.98 6.86
C GLN A 339 -0.78 -16.78 5.67
N VAL A 340 0.02 -16.17 4.78
CA VAL A 340 0.54 -16.86 3.59
C VAL A 340 1.49 -18.00 3.97
N LEU A 341 2.32 -17.84 5.01
CA LEU A 341 3.14 -18.94 5.53
C LEU A 341 2.30 -20.10 6.07
N LEU A 342 1.16 -19.83 6.70
CA LEU A 342 0.21 -20.85 7.17
C LEU A 342 -0.45 -21.58 5.98
N GLU A 343 -0.92 -20.83 4.96
CA GLU A 343 -1.49 -21.36 3.70
C GLU A 343 -0.47 -22.20 2.92
N ARG A 344 0.81 -21.82 2.97
CA ARG A 344 1.94 -22.56 2.40
C ARG A 344 2.50 -23.67 3.31
N GLN A 345 1.74 -24.10 4.31
CA GLN A 345 2.04 -25.22 5.23
C GLN A 345 3.36 -25.05 6.02
N ARG A 346 3.72 -23.81 6.37
CA ARG A 346 4.86 -23.45 7.24
C ARG A 346 4.41 -22.72 8.51
N PRO A 347 3.60 -23.38 9.38
CA PRO A 347 3.11 -22.78 10.62
C PRO A 347 4.25 -22.47 11.61
N ASP A 348 5.37 -23.19 11.52
CA ASP A 348 6.59 -22.95 12.29
C ASP A 348 7.17 -21.54 12.05
N MET A 349 7.28 -21.14 10.79
CA MET A 349 7.77 -19.80 10.42
C MET A 349 6.71 -18.73 10.68
N ALA A 350 5.42 -19.04 10.45
CA ALA A 350 4.32 -18.14 10.79
C ALA A 350 4.29 -17.80 12.30
N LEU A 351 4.56 -18.77 13.17
CA LEU A 351 4.63 -18.55 14.61
C LEU A 351 5.80 -17.65 15.01
N LEU A 352 6.96 -17.76 14.33
CA LEU A 352 8.11 -16.88 14.55
C LEU A 352 7.79 -15.43 14.15
N VAL A 353 7.09 -15.21 13.03
CA VAL A 353 6.60 -13.88 12.62
C VAL A 353 5.68 -13.27 13.67
N LEU A 354 4.70 -14.04 14.18
CA LEU A 354 3.77 -13.58 15.23
C LEU A 354 4.49 -13.25 16.55
N LYS A 355 5.54 -14.00 16.89
CA LYS A 355 6.39 -13.74 18.07
C LYS A 355 7.21 -12.47 17.91
N CYS A 356 7.86 -12.27 16.77
CA CYS A 356 8.74 -11.11 16.56
C CYS A 356 7.97 -9.79 16.33
N THR A 357 6.72 -9.86 15.85
CA THR A 357 5.85 -8.67 15.72
C THR A 357 5.29 -8.16 17.04
N GLY A 358 5.50 -8.86 18.16
CA GLY A 358 4.86 -8.54 19.45
C GLY A 358 3.37 -8.90 19.51
N ARG A 359 2.80 -9.44 18.41
CA ARG A 359 1.40 -9.89 18.32
C ARG A 359 1.16 -11.22 19.07
N ASP A 360 2.19 -11.76 19.74
CA ASP A 360 2.13 -12.86 20.72
C ASP A 360 2.00 -12.38 22.19
N SER A 361 2.02 -11.07 22.46
CA SER A 361 2.05 -10.55 23.84
C SER A 361 0.75 -10.81 24.62
N PHE A 362 0.80 -11.83 25.49
CA PHE A 362 -0.19 -12.15 26.52
C PHE A 362 -0.31 -11.07 27.62
N SER A 363 0.63 -10.12 27.69
CA SER A 363 0.68 -9.07 28.70
C SER A 363 -0.41 -8.01 28.50
N ALA A 364 -0.87 -7.45 29.63
CA ALA A 364 -1.83 -6.35 29.72
C ALA A 364 -1.14 -5.02 30.09
N THR A 365 0.18 -4.93 29.94
CA THR A 365 1.04 -3.93 30.61
C THR A 365 2.01 -3.20 29.67
N GLU A 366 1.87 -3.30 28.35
CA GLU A 366 2.47 -2.30 27.46
C GLU A 366 1.52 -1.09 27.39
N ASN A 367 2.04 0.09 27.66
CA ASN A 367 1.25 1.33 27.67
C ASN A 367 0.68 1.57 26.27
N PHE A 368 -0.65 1.71 26.20
CA PHE A 368 -1.36 1.87 24.95
C PHE A 368 -1.05 3.24 24.31
N GLU A 369 -0.30 3.22 23.21
CA GLU A 369 -0.56 4.16 22.12
C GLU A 369 -1.94 3.86 21.52
N LYS A 370 -2.54 4.83 20.83
CA LYS A 370 -3.96 4.86 20.47
C LYS A 370 -4.43 3.77 19.47
N ASP A 371 -3.53 2.94 18.99
CA ASP A 371 -3.75 2.05 17.85
C ASP A 371 -4.16 0.63 18.28
N GLY A 372 -5.48 0.44 18.34
CA GLY A 372 -6.15 -0.75 17.82
C GLY A 372 -5.96 -2.11 18.53
N ILE A 373 -7.08 -2.79 18.80
CA ILE A 373 -7.08 -4.26 18.92
C ILE A 373 -6.58 -4.82 17.58
N SER A 374 -5.71 -5.84 17.60
CA SER A 374 -5.36 -6.61 16.39
C SER A 374 -6.62 -7.04 15.64
N SER A 375 -6.65 -6.85 14.33
CA SER A 375 -7.86 -7.11 13.54
C SER A 375 -8.35 -8.55 13.72
N LEU A 376 -9.66 -8.80 13.58
CA LEU A 376 -10.23 -10.13 13.78
C LEU A 376 -9.51 -11.20 12.91
N SER A 377 -9.10 -10.81 11.69
CA SER A 377 -8.31 -11.65 10.78
C SER A 377 -6.94 -12.03 11.32
N GLU A 378 -6.23 -11.08 11.93
CA GLU A 378 -4.94 -11.34 12.57
C GLU A 378 -5.10 -12.26 13.79
N ALA A 379 -6.12 -12.03 14.61
CA ALA A 379 -6.39 -12.85 15.78
C ALA A 379 -6.77 -14.29 15.41
N VAL A 380 -7.63 -14.47 14.41
CA VAL A 380 -8.00 -15.78 13.84
C VAL A 380 -6.78 -16.47 13.23
N THR A 381 -5.96 -15.76 12.44
CA THR A 381 -4.71 -16.29 11.88
C THR A 381 -3.76 -16.73 12.98
N ALA A 382 -3.61 -15.94 14.05
CA ALA A 382 -2.73 -16.26 15.17
C ALA A 382 -3.23 -17.48 15.98
N VAL A 383 -4.55 -17.70 16.08
CA VAL A 383 -5.12 -18.95 16.62
C VAL A 383 -4.83 -20.13 15.69
N ARG A 384 -5.13 -19.99 14.38
CA ARG A 384 -4.88 -21.03 13.36
C ARG A 384 -3.43 -21.51 13.38
N VAL A 385 -2.46 -20.59 13.34
CA VAL A 385 -1.01 -20.88 13.40
C VAL A 385 -0.64 -21.68 14.65
N ARG A 386 -1.12 -21.30 15.84
CA ARG A 386 -0.79 -22.00 17.09
C ARG A 386 -1.42 -23.39 17.16
N ILE A 387 -2.63 -23.58 16.64
CA ILE A 387 -3.26 -24.92 16.55
C ILE A 387 -2.48 -25.82 15.57
N GLU A 388 -2.06 -25.29 14.42
CA GLU A 388 -1.24 -26.02 13.44
C GLU A 388 0.15 -26.39 13.98
N CYS A 389 0.76 -25.55 14.81
CA CYS A 389 1.97 -25.88 15.57
C CYS A 389 1.74 -26.93 16.68
N GLY A 390 0.50 -27.36 16.93
CA GLY A 390 0.14 -28.27 18.03
C GLY A 390 0.06 -27.61 19.41
N LEU A 391 0.18 -26.28 19.48
CA LEU A 391 0.26 -25.49 20.71
C LEU A 391 -1.14 -25.10 21.22
N LEU A 392 -2.00 -26.10 21.42
CA LEU A 392 -3.41 -25.94 21.83
C LEU A 392 -3.58 -25.08 23.09
N THR A 393 -2.66 -25.19 24.05
CA THR A 393 -2.69 -24.37 25.29
C THR A 393 -2.37 -22.91 25.00
N GLU A 394 -1.36 -22.61 24.17
CA GLU A 394 -1.03 -21.23 23.78
C GLU A 394 -2.16 -20.62 22.94
N ALA A 395 -2.74 -21.39 22.00
CA ALA A 395 -3.90 -20.98 21.22
C ALA A 395 -5.11 -20.61 22.11
N PHE A 396 -5.40 -21.44 23.12
CA PHE A 396 -6.49 -21.18 24.08
C PHE A 396 -6.21 -19.95 24.96
N MET A 397 -4.97 -19.78 25.43
CA MET A 397 -4.58 -18.62 26.24
C MET A 397 -4.63 -17.33 25.42
N TYR A 398 -4.22 -17.38 24.14
CA TYR A 398 -4.29 -16.24 23.22
C TYR A 398 -5.75 -15.86 22.94
N HIS A 399 -6.57 -16.84 22.57
CA HIS A 399 -8.02 -16.68 22.41
C HIS A 399 -8.66 -16.02 23.64
N ARG A 400 -8.36 -16.53 24.85
CA ARG A 400 -8.88 -15.97 26.11
C ARG A 400 -8.41 -14.52 26.33
N SER A 401 -7.14 -14.23 26.09
CA SER A 401 -6.57 -12.88 26.24
C SER A 401 -7.25 -11.90 25.27
N TYR A 402 -7.38 -12.28 23.99
CA TYR A 402 -8.07 -11.48 22.97
C TYR A 402 -9.52 -11.18 23.37
N CYS A 403 -10.31 -12.21 23.67
CA CYS A 403 -11.72 -12.07 24.04
C CYS A 403 -11.93 -11.27 25.35
N SER A 404 -10.95 -11.27 26.27
CA SER A 404 -10.93 -10.37 27.42
C SER A 404 -10.67 -8.92 27.01
N LYS A 405 -9.61 -8.66 26.21
CA LYS A 405 -9.25 -7.32 25.72
C LYS A 405 -10.39 -6.65 24.93
N VAL A 406 -11.06 -7.38 24.03
CA VAL A 406 -12.21 -6.85 23.27
C VAL A 406 -13.38 -6.47 24.21
N LYS A 407 -13.65 -7.30 25.24
CA LYS A 407 -14.69 -7.01 26.24
C LYS A 407 -14.34 -5.80 27.12
N GLU A 408 -13.08 -5.67 27.52
CA GLU A 408 -12.58 -4.55 28.32
C GLU A 408 -12.69 -3.22 27.55
N GLN A 409 -12.30 -3.18 26.27
CA GLN A 409 -12.45 -1.98 25.44
C GLN A 409 -13.93 -1.60 25.22
N HIS A 410 -14.83 -2.56 25.03
CA HIS A 410 -16.26 -2.26 25.01
C HIS A 410 -16.73 -1.60 26.32
N SER A 411 -16.28 -2.09 27.48
CA SER A 411 -16.63 -1.48 28.77
C SER A 411 -16.03 -0.09 28.99
N ALA A 412 -14.89 0.23 28.35
CA ALA A 412 -14.33 1.57 28.35
C ALA A 412 -15.10 2.52 27.38
N ASN A 413 -15.44 2.05 26.18
CA ASN A 413 -16.15 2.86 25.20
C ASN A 413 -17.58 3.20 25.65
N MET A 414 -18.23 2.35 26.44
CA MET A 414 -19.56 2.61 27.00
C MET A 414 -19.63 3.82 27.97
N THR A 415 -18.52 4.48 28.34
CA THR A 415 -18.57 5.78 29.03
C THR A 415 -18.61 6.99 28.09
N HIS A 416 -18.48 6.78 26.77
CA HIS A 416 -18.56 7.82 25.74
C HIS A 416 -19.38 7.35 24.54
N THR A 417 -20.57 7.94 24.38
CA THR A 417 -21.59 7.71 23.32
C THR A 417 -22.29 6.35 23.34
N GLU A 418 -23.59 6.39 23.66
CA GLU A 418 -24.57 5.37 23.30
C GLU A 418 -24.89 5.52 21.80
N ASP A 419 -24.34 4.64 20.95
CA ASP A 419 -25.08 3.96 19.86
C ASP A 419 -24.15 3.14 18.91
N ALA A 420 -24.75 2.20 18.18
CA ALA A 420 -24.20 1.40 17.06
C ALA A 420 -23.24 0.21 17.33
N PHE A 421 -22.51 0.10 18.45
CA PHE A 421 -21.45 -0.92 18.60
C PHE A 421 -21.76 -2.19 19.43
N GLU A 422 -22.97 -2.38 19.96
CA GLU A 422 -23.31 -3.54 20.83
C GLU A 422 -23.05 -4.92 20.21
N GLY A 423 -23.16 -5.06 18.87
CA GLY A 423 -22.94 -6.32 18.16
C GLY A 423 -21.48 -6.69 17.90
N SER A 424 -20.54 -5.73 17.94
CA SER A 424 -19.17 -5.92 17.45
C SER A 424 -18.35 -6.89 18.31
N TRP A 425 -18.29 -6.68 19.63
CA TRP A 425 -17.49 -7.54 20.51
C TRP A 425 -18.07 -8.95 20.63
N ILE A 426 -19.40 -9.07 20.55
CA ILE A 426 -20.14 -10.35 20.52
C ILE A 426 -19.67 -11.14 19.29
N TYR A 427 -19.72 -10.53 18.11
CA TYR A 427 -19.27 -11.11 16.86
C TYR A 427 -17.80 -11.55 16.89
N HIS A 428 -16.87 -10.72 17.38
CA HIS A 428 -15.45 -11.10 17.51
C HIS A 428 -15.25 -12.37 18.35
N VAL A 429 -15.94 -12.48 19.48
CA VAL A 429 -15.82 -13.62 20.40
C VAL A 429 -16.51 -14.87 19.84
N GLU A 430 -17.67 -14.73 19.18
CA GLU A 430 -18.33 -15.82 18.46
C GLU A 430 -17.44 -16.39 17.36
N MET A 431 -16.89 -15.53 16.49
CA MET A 431 -16.03 -15.94 15.39
C MET A 431 -14.77 -16.64 15.88
N MET A 432 -14.10 -16.09 16.90
CA MET A 432 -12.91 -16.70 17.51
C MET A 432 -13.20 -18.08 18.14
N MET A 433 -14.38 -18.26 18.75
CA MET A 433 -14.80 -19.56 19.30
C MET A 433 -15.15 -20.57 18.21
N VAL A 434 -15.85 -20.14 17.15
CA VAL A 434 -16.20 -21.00 16.00
C VAL A 434 -14.94 -21.51 15.32
N GLU A 435 -14.02 -20.62 14.96
CA GLU A 435 -12.73 -20.95 14.35
C GLU A 435 -11.93 -21.94 15.21
N PHE A 436 -11.74 -21.62 16.51
CA PHE A 436 -11.01 -22.50 17.42
C PHE A 436 -11.63 -23.91 17.48
N CYS A 437 -12.96 -24.01 17.51
CA CYS A 437 -13.67 -25.28 17.54
C CYS A 437 -13.55 -26.06 16.22
N THR A 438 -13.77 -25.42 15.08
CA THR A 438 -13.74 -26.05 13.75
C THR A 438 -12.37 -26.68 13.46
N ILE A 439 -11.29 -25.91 13.62
CA ILE A 439 -9.92 -26.38 13.37
C ILE A 439 -9.57 -27.54 14.31
N CYS A 440 -9.99 -27.44 15.58
CA CYS A 440 -9.83 -28.53 16.54
C CYS A 440 -10.61 -29.79 16.12
N ILE A 441 -11.84 -29.69 15.61
CA ILE A 441 -12.60 -30.85 15.14
C ILE A 441 -11.90 -31.52 13.95
N GLU A 442 -11.62 -30.76 12.89
CA GLU A 442 -11.08 -31.26 11.64
C GLU A 442 -9.76 -32.01 11.86
N ARG A 443 -8.81 -31.42 12.59
CA ARG A 443 -7.51 -32.04 12.86
C ARG A 443 -7.57 -33.19 13.86
N ASN A 444 -8.58 -33.24 14.75
CA ASN A 444 -8.84 -34.42 15.60
C ASN A 444 -9.52 -35.57 14.83
N LEU A 445 -10.24 -35.29 13.72
CA LEU A 445 -10.76 -36.33 12.83
C LEU A 445 -9.62 -36.95 11.99
N SER A 446 -8.67 -36.14 11.50
CA SER A 446 -7.49 -36.64 10.77
C SER A 446 -6.56 -37.46 11.66
N LYS A 447 -6.33 -37.01 12.90
CA LYS A 447 -5.49 -37.73 13.88
C LYS A 447 -6.36 -38.69 14.72
N ARG A 448 -6.59 -39.90 14.21
CA ARG A 448 -7.13 -41.05 14.97
C ARG A 448 -6.26 -41.36 16.20
N ASN A 449 -6.46 -40.63 17.31
CA ASN A 449 -6.18 -41.02 18.69
C ASN A 449 -6.46 -39.86 19.66
N TRP A 450 -7.66 -39.79 20.25
CA TRP A 450 -7.74 -39.37 21.65
C TRP A 450 -9.04 -39.77 22.37
N LYS A 451 -8.89 -40.27 23.60
CA LYS A 451 -9.98 -40.50 24.60
C LYS A 451 -10.24 -39.36 25.61
N MET A 452 -9.50 -38.24 25.61
CA MET A 452 -9.38 -37.37 26.81
C MET A 452 -9.19 -35.82 26.66
N PRO A 453 -8.90 -35.19 25.50
CA PRO A 453 -8.40 -33.80 25.51
C PRO A 453 -9.57 -32.81 25.55
N LEU A 454 -10.40 -32.89 24.50
CA LEU A 454 -11.62 -32.15 24.28
C LEU A 454 -12.55 -32.23 25.50
N LYS A 455 -12.65 -33.39 26.14
CA LYS A 455 -13.51 -33.58 27.32
C LYS A 455 -13.05 -32.75 28.53
N ARG A 456 -11.73 -32.61 28.74
CA ARG A 456 -11.17 -31.71 29.76
C ARG A 456 -11.23 -30.23 29.35
N LEU A 457 -11.16 -29.93 28.05
CA LEU A 457 -11.31 -28.57 27.52
C LEU A 457 -12.75 -28.07 27.67
N LEU A 458 -13.74 -28.87 27.29
CA LEU A 458 -15.17 -28.65 27.51
C LEU A 458 -15.47 -28.50 29.01
N GLN A 459 -14.99 -29.42 29.83
CA GLN A 459 -15.22 -29.38 31.28
C GLN A 459 -14.53 -28.20 31.98
N LYS A 460 -13.37 -27.72 31.48
CA LYS A 460 -12.76 -26.47 31.94
C LYS A 460 -13.48 -25.22 31.42
N LEU A 461 -14.02 -25.24 30.20
CA LEU A 461 -14.87 -24.17 29.68
C LEU A 461 -16.14 -24.06 30.54
N GLU A 462 -16.85 -25.16 30.78
CA GLU A 462 -18.00 -25.22 31.69
C GLU A 462 -17.66 -24.68 33.10
N GLN A 463 -16.52 -25.09 33.69
CA GLN A 463 -16.08 -24.60 35.01
C GLN A 463 -15.61 -23.14 35.03
N LEU A 464 -15.14 -22.59 33.91
CA LEU A 464 -14.73 -21.18 33.80
C LEU A 464 -15.88 -20.23 33.42
N LEU A 465 -17.05 -20.79 33.05
CA LEU A 465 -18.22 -20.05 32.55
C LEU A 465 -19.36 -19.97 33.58
N ASN A 466 -19.04 -19.81 34.87
CA ASN A 466 -20.02 -19.65 35.96
C ASN A 466 -21.16 -18.67 35.60
N GLY A 467 -22.37 -19.21 35.39
CA GLY A 467 -23.64 -18.49 35.43
C GLY A 467 -24.09 -17.73 34.17
N GLU A 468 -23.30 -16.77 33.66
CA GLU A 468 -23.91 -15.57 33.05
C GLU A 468 -23.93 -15.45 31.52
N LYS A 469 -23.61 -16.51 30.75
CA LYS A 469 -23.48 -16.40 29.28
C LYS A 469 -24.26 -17.46 28.48
N VAL A 470 -25.59 -17.29 28.43
CA VAL A 470 -26.58 -18.11 27.69
C VAL A 470 -26.19 -18.36 26.21
N TRP A 471 -25.66 -17.35 25.52
CA TRP A 471 -25.20 -17.47 24.12
C TRP A 471 -24.08 -18.51 23.89
N LEU A 472 -23.16 -18.71 24.86
CA LEU A 472 -22.12 -19.74 24.78
C LEU A 472 -22.68 -21.13 25.08
N LEU A 473 -23.73 -21.23 25.89
CA LEU A 473 -24.51 -22.45 26.02
C LEU A 473 -25.24 -22.77 24.70
N ASN A 474 -25.74 -21.77 23.98
CA ASN A 474 -26.29 -21.94 22.64
C ASN A 474 -25.22 -22.37 21.62
N ALA A 475 -23.98 -21.88 21.69
CA ALA A 475 -22.88 -22.35 20.86
C ALA A 475 -22.54 -23.83 21.15
N LEU A 476 -22.49 -24.25 22.42
CA LEU A 476 -22.37 -25.66 22.83
C LEU A 476 -23.57 -26.50 22.38
N THR A 477 -24.77 -25.93 22.39
CA THR A 477 -26.00 -26.61 21.91
C THR A 477 -26.01 -26.75 20.39
N CYS A 478 -25.49 -25.76 19.65
CA CYS A 478 -25.26 -25.87 18.21
C CYS A 478 -24.21 -26.94 17.89
N PHE A 479 -23.12 -27.00 18.66
CA PHE A 479 -22.11 -28.05 18.55
C PHE A 479 -22.69 -29.45 18.80
N GLN A 480 -23.58 -29.60 19.80
CA GLN A 480 -24.31 -30.85 20.04
C GLN A 480 -25.30 -31.20 18.91
N ARG A 481 -26.12 -30.24 18.46
CA ARG A 481 -27.09 -30.43 17.36
C ARG A 481 -26.43 -30.71 16.00
N PHE A 482 -25.22 -30.19 15.76
CA PHE A 482 -24.45 -30.50 14.56
C PHE A 482 -23.89 -31.93 14.62
N ARG A 483 -23.44 -32.36 15.80
CA ARG A 483 -23.02 -33.75 16.07
C ARG A 483 -24.16 -34.78 15.98
N GLU A 484 -25.41 -34.37 16.16
CA GLU A 484 -26.61 -35.22 16.01
C GLU A 484 -27.15 -35.24 14.56
N ARG A 485 -26.53 -34.49 13.64
CA ARG A 485 -26.89 -34.43 12.20
C ARG A 485 -25.84 -35.04 11.27
N MET A 486 -24.75 -35.58 11.81
CA MET A 486 -23.84 -36.54 11.17
C MET A 486 -23.98 -37.91 11.84
#